data_AF-A0A7C4FPC9-F1
#
_entry.id   AF-A0A7C4FPC9-F1
#
_cell.length_a   1.000
_cell.length_b   1.000
_cell.length_c   1.000
_cell.angle_alpha   90.00
_cell.angle_beta   90.00
_cell.angle_gamma   90.00
#
_symmetry.space_group_name_H-M   'P 1'
#
loop_
_entity.id
_entity.type
_entity.pdbx_description
1 polymer ?
#
loop_
_entity_poly.entity_id
_entity_poly.type
_entity_poly.pdbx_seq_one_letter_code
_entity_poly.pdbx_strand_id
1 'polypeptide(L)'
;MKKKTSNEIEEIKHEDQEEEDDDNDDGLSILESHHSKGNRFYYEEHEYENAIEEYEKALKEEKDELIKAKIIYQIAESYVKLGNHKKAVELFQSLAQKYKEHHIYDSAKKRIEHLNDYLVEKEEKKSSNT
;
A
#
# COMPACT_ATOMS: atom_id res chain seq x y z
N MET A 1 -26.28 -41.70 -7.58
CA MET A 1 -26.50 -40.71 -6.51
C MET A 1 -25.15 -40.28 -5.95
N LYS A 2 -24.64 -39.11 -6.37
CA LYS A 2 -23.34 -38.60 -5.90
C LYS A 2 -23.60 -37.70 -4.70
N LYS A 3 -23.23 -38.14 -3.50
CA LYS A 3 -23.08 -37.25 -2.34
C LYS A 3 -21.64 -36.73 -2.38
N LYS A 4 -21.46 -35.45 -2.71
CA LYS A 4 -20.24 -34.72 -2.35
C LYS A 4 -20.58 -33.97 -1.08
N THR A 5 -20.03 -34.45 0.02
CA THR A 5 -20.08 -33.76 1.31
C THR A 5 -18.97 -32.71 1.34
N SER A 6 -19.35 -31.59 1.94
CA SER A 6 -18.63 -30.39 2.33
C SER A 6 -17.13 -30.52 2.56
N ASN A 7 -16.41 -29.49 2.11
CA ASN A 7 -15.45 -28.86 3.00
C ASN A 7 -15.56 -27.34 2.80
N GLU A 8 -16.04 -26.74 3.88
CA GLU A 8 -16.23 -25.34 4.19
C GLU A 8 -14.87 -24.83 4.65
N ILE A 9 -14.28 -23.89 3.91
CA ILE A 9 -13.19 -23.06 4.43
C ILE A 9 -13.74 -21.65 4.37
N GLU A 10 -13.98 -21.13 5.56
CA GLU A 10 -14.51 -19.81 5.87
C GLU A 10 -13.67 -18.75 5.15
N GLU A 11 -14.28 -18.07 4.19
CA GLU A 11 -13.84 -16.75 3.75
C GLU A 11 -13.99 -15.80 4.94
N ILE A 12 -12.85 -15.45 5.54
CA ILE A 12 -12.75 -14.31 6.44
C ILE A 12 -13.04 -13.08 5.58
N LYS A 13 -14.30 -12.65 5.61
CA LYS A 13 -14.73 -11.35 5.14
C LYS A 13 -14.04 -10.30 6.00
N HIS A 14 -12.99 -9.69 5.46
CA HIS A 14 -12.52 -8.43 5.98
C HIS A 14 -13.54 -7.35 5.58
N GLU A 15 -14.49 -7.11 6.48
CA GLU A 15 -15.20 -5.83 6.58
C GLU A 15 -14.17 -4.79 7.05
N ASP A 16 -13.56 -4.09 6.11
CA ASP A 16 -12.91 -2.81 6.40
C ASP A 16 -13.67 -1.74 5.63
N GLN A 17 -14.21 -0.82 6.41
CA GLN A 17 -15.29 0.11 6.15
C GLN A 17 -15.04 1.02 4.93
N GLU A 18 -16.04 1.09 4.05
CA GLU A 18 -16.24 2.17 3.10
C GLU A 18 -16.55 3.45 3.88
N GLU A 19 -15.56 4.33 4.04
CA GLU A 19 -15.80 5.72 4.42
C GLU A 19 -16.04 6.50 3.12
N GLU A 20 -17.31 6.60 2.72
CA GLU A 20 -17.79 7.56 1.71
C GLU A 20 -17.88 8.95 2.37
N ASP A 21 -16.92 9.82 2.07
CA ASP A 21 -16.99 11.24 2.42
C ASP A 21 -17.22 12.10 1.17
N ASP A 22 -18.50 12.46 1.01
CA ASP A 22 -19.03 13.82 0.83
C ASP A 22 -18.57 14.66 -0.40
N ASP A 23 -19.45 14.67 -1.41
CA ASP A 23 -19.84 15.77 -2.30
C ASP A 23 -18.74 16.74 -2.82
N ASN A 24 -18.33 16.56 -4.09
CA ASN A 24 -18.38 17.61 -5.13
C ASN A 24 -18.10 17.05 -6.54
N ASP A 25 -19.19 16.97 -7.30
CA ASP A 25 -19.33 16.62 -8.72
C ASP A 25 -18.79 17.72 -9.66
N ASP A 26 -17.48 17.68 -9.93
CA ASP A 26 -16.87 18.22 -11.18
C ASP A 26 -15.47 17.60 -11.50
N GLY A 27 -15.00 16.63 -10.68
CA GLY A 27 -13.77 15.86 -10.88
C GLY A 27 -13.98 14.43 -11.40
N LEU A 28 -15.21 14.08 -11.80
CA LEU A 28 -15.65 12.71 -12.08
C LEU A 28 -15.01 12.06 -13.33
N SER A 29 -14.21 12.78 -14.13
CA SER A 29 -13.53 12.18 -15.30
C SER A 29 -12.19 11.54 -14.97
N ILE A 30 -11.58 11.87 -13.84
CA ILE A 30 -10.36 11.19 -13.41
C ILE A 30 -10.74 9.90 -12.68
N LEU A 31 -12.00 9.58 -12.37
CA LEU A 31 -12.37 8.43 -11.53
C LEU A 31 -11.92 7.03 -12.06
N GLU A 32 -11.47 6.91 -13.32
CA GLU A 32 -10.60 5.81 -13.81
C GLU A 32 -9.07 6.03 -13.53
N SER A 33 -8.72 6.66 -12.41
CA SER A 33 -7.63 7.66 -12.16
C SER A 33 -6.17 7.25 -12.24
N HIS A 34 -5.83 6.08 -12.75
CA HIS A 34 -4.59 5.42 -12.37
C HIS A 34 -4.54 5.02 -10.87
N HIS A 35 -5.03 5.82 -9.91
CA HIS A 35 -5.11 5.39 -8.50
C HIS A 35 -6.00 4.15 -8.32
N SER A 36 -7.21 4.16 -8.91
CA SER A 36 -8.12 3.00 -8.88
C SER A 36 -7.53 1.78 -9.62
N LYS A 37 -6.81 2.01 -10.72
CA LYS A 37 -6.10 0.94 -11.45
C LYS A 37 -4.95 0.37 -10.62
N GLY A 38 -4.21 1.23 -9.93
CA GLY A 38 -3.17 0.86 -8.99
C GLY A 38 -3.73 0.01 -7.84
N ASN A 39 -4.87 0.40 -7.27
CA ASN A 39 -5.56 -0.39 -6.25
C ASN A 39 -5.95 -1.77 -6.77
N ARG A 40 -6.51 -1.85 -7.99
CA ARG A 40 -6.85 -3.15 -8.60
C ARG A 40 -5.63 -4.04 -8.76
N PHE A 41 -4.54 -3.50 -9.31
CA PHE A 41 -3.28 -4.24 -9.44
C PHE A 41 -2.73 -4.68 -8.08
N TYR A 42 -2.86 -3.85 -7.05
CA TYR A 42 -2.36 -4.14 -5.72
C TYR A 42 -3.18 -5.22 -4.99
N TYR A 43 -4.50 -5.07 -4.93
CA TYR A 43 -5.37 -5.90 -4.10
C TYR A 43 -5.91 -7.14 -4.82
N GLU A 44 -6.19 -7.04 -6.12
CA GLU A 44 -6.81 -8.13 -6.87
C GLU A 44 -5.75 -8.94 -7.61
N GLU A 45 -4.94 -8.26 -8.42
CA GLU A 45 -4.01 -8.94 -9.34
C GLU A 45 -2.66 -9.27 -8.68
N HIS A 46 -2.35 -8.65 -7.54
CA HIS A 46 -1.08 -8.78 -6.81
C HIS A 46 0.14 -8.41 -7.68
N GLU A 47 -0.07 -7.58 -8.70
CA GLU A 47 0.94 -7.08 -9.63
C GLU A 47 1.50 -5.75 -9.12
N TYR A 48 2.39 -5.82 -8.14
CA TYR A 48 2.82 -4.63 -7.41
C TYR A 48 3.67 -3.66 -8.25
N GLU A 49 4.43 -4.15 -9.25
CA GLU A 49 5.12 -3.26 -10.20
C GLU A 49 4.13 -2.43 -11.01
N ASN A 50 3.08 -3.07 -11.55
CA ASN A 50 2.04 -2.37 -12.30
C ASN A 50 1.24 -1.42 -11.41
N ALA A 51 0.99 -1.81 -10.15
CA ALA A 51 0.38 -0.94 -9.17
C ALA A 51 1.21 0.34 -8.96
N ILE A 52 2.53 0.22 -8.80
CA ILE A 52 3.45 1.36 -8.66
C ILE A 52 3.37 2.28 -9.87
N GLU A 53 3.42 1.75 -11.09
CA GLU A 53 3.36 2.58 -12.30
C GLU A 53 2.08 3.41 -12.37
N GLU A 54 0.94 2.81 -12.04
CA GLU A 54 -0.34 3.51 -12.03
C GLU A 54 -0.41 4.53 -10.89
N TYR A 55 0.05 4.19 -9.69
CA TYR A 55 0.13 5.16 -8.60
C TYR A 55 1.06 6.34 -8.92
N GLU A 56 2.19 6.13 -9.59
CA GLU A 56 3.09 7.20 -10.01
C GLU A 56 2.45 8.13 -11.04
N LYS A 57 1.59 7.60 -11.93
CA LYS A 57 0.79 8.43 -12.86
C LYS A 57 -0.23 9.25 -12.08
N ALA A 58 -0.96 8.63 -11.16
CA ALA A 58 -1.91 9.34 -10.30
C ALA A 58 -1.25 10.47 -9.51
N LEU A 59 -0.06 10.23 -8.97
CA LEU A 59 0.68 11.20 -8.17
C LEU A 59 1.07 12.47 -8.95
N LYS A 60 1.30 12.34 -10.27
CA LYS A 60 1.69 13.46 -11.14
C LYS A 60 0.53 14.40 -11.43
N GLU A 61 -0.68 13.86 -11.49
CA GLU A 61 -1.90 14.60 -11.84
C GLU A 61 -2.60 15.14 -10.59
N GLU A 62 -2.40 14.48 -9.44
CA GLU A 62 -2.96 14.90 -8.17
C GLU A 62 -2.39 16.25 -7.72
N LYS A 63 -3.24 17.10 -7.15
CA LYS A 63 -2.89 18.41 -6.58
C LYS A 63 -3.05 18.42 -5.07
N ASP A 64 -3.98 17.64 -4.54
CA ASP A 64 -4.22 17.53 -3.12
C ASP A 64 -3.06 16.83 -2.41
N GLU A 65 -2.43 17.53 -1.47
CA GLU A 65 -1.25 17.04 -0.77
C GLU A 65 -1.57 15.84 0.13
N LEU A 66 -2.79 15.73 0.66
CA LEU A 66 -3.23 14.58 1.44
C LEU A 66 -3.43 13.35 0.54
N ILE A 67 -4.05 13.51 -0.63
CA ILE A 67 -4.21 12.40 -1.58
C ILE A 67 -2.83 11.95 -2.09
N LYS A 68 -1.92 12.88 -2.41
CA LYS A 68 -0.53 12.53 -2.75
C LYS A 68 0.15 11.72 -1.65
N ALA A 69 -0.06 12.08 -0.38
CA ALA A 69 0.49 11.34 0.74
C ALA A 69 -0.02 9.89 0.78
N LYS A 70 -1.33 9.70 0.57
CA LYS A 70 -1.95 8.36 0.48
C LYS A 70 -1.36 7.55 -0.70
N ILE A 71 -1.23 8.16 -1.87
CA ILE A 71 -0.65 7.49 -3.06
C ILE A 71 0.80 7.08 -2.82
N ILE A 72 1.63 7.96 -2.25
CA ILE A 72 3.03 7.64 -1.93
C ILE A 72 3.11 6.50 -0.91
N TYR A 73 2.20 6.46 0.07
CA TYR A 73 2.10 5.35 1.02
C TYR A 73 1.82 4.03 0.29
N GLN A 74 0.88 4.01 -0.66
CA GLN A 74 0.57 2.81 -1.44
C GLN A 74 1.76 2.34 -2.30
N ILE A 75 2.50 3.28 -2.92
CA ILE A 75 3.74 2.95 -3.64
C ILE A 75 4.77 2.29 -2.71
N ALA A 76 4.95 2.82 -1.50
CA ALA A 76 5.87 2.26 -0.52
C ALA A 76 5.44 0.84 -0.09
N GLU A 77 4.15 0.62 0.15
CA GLU A 77 3.59 -0.70 0.42
C GLU A 77 3.81 -1.69 -0.73
N SER A 78 3.65 -1.26 -1.98
CA SER A 78 3.97 -2.09 -3.14
C SER A 78 5.43 -2.54 -3.14
N TYR A 79 6.38 -1.65 -2.80
CA TYR A 79 7.78 -2.03 -2.67
C TYR A 79 8.03 -3.01 -1.52
N VAL A 80 7.27 -2.93 -0.41
CA VAL A 80 7.32 -3.94 0.66
C VAL A 80 6.91 -5.30 0.12
N LYS A 81 5.82 -5.37 -0.65
CA LYS A 81 5.29 -6.60 -1.23
C LYS A 81 6.26 -7.22 -2.25
N LEU A 82 7.03 -6.39 -2.97
CA LEU A 82 8.12 -6.81 -3.85
C LEU A 82 9.40 -7.26 -3.10
N GLY A 83 9.43 -7.16 -1.77
CA GLY A 83 10.61 -7.48 -0.96
C GLY A 83 11.71 -6.41 -1.03
N ASN A 84 11.45 -5.28 -1.69
CA ASN A 84 12.37 -4.16 -1.75
C ASN A 84 12.18 -3.24 -0.53
N HIS A 85 12.44 -3.79 0.65
CA HIS A 85 12.23 -3.11 1.93
C HIS A 85 13.08 -1.84 2.07
N LYS A 86 14.28 -1.79 1.46
CA LYS A 86 15.14 -0.59 1.47
C LYS A 86 14.44 0.59 0.79
N LYS A 87 13.92 0.38 -0.42
CA LYS A 87 13.22 1.43 -1.18
C LYS A 87 11.90 1.82 -0.51
N ALA A 88 11.19 0.85 0.08
CA ALA A 88 10.00 1.15 0.87
C ALA A 88 10.30 2.07 2.06
N VAL A 89 11.37 1.79 2.82
CA VAL A 89 11.80 2.63 3.95
C VAL A 89 12.14 4.05 3.49
N GLU A 90 12.87 4.22 2.39
CA GLU A 90 13.19 5.55 1.84
C GLU A 90 11.93 6.37 1.51
N LEU A 91 10.92 5.72 0.90
CA LEU A 91 9.65 6.37 0.59
C LEU A 91 8.86 6.73 1.84
N PHE A 92 8.76 5.83 2.83
CA PHE A 92 8.11 6.14 4.10
C PHE A 92 8.84 7.25 4.86
N GLN A 93 10.16 7.32 4.80
CA GLN A 93 10.93 8.41 5.40
C GLN A 93 10.64 9.75 4.72
N SER A 94 10.60 9.78 3.39
CA SER A 94 10.20 10.96 2.62
C SER A 94 8.77 11.40 2.99
N LEU A 95 7.85 10.46 3.08
CA LEU A 95 6.47 10.69 3.50
C LEU A 95 6.39 11.29 4.91
N ALA A 96 7.07 10.67 5.88
CA ALA A 96 7.13 11.16 7.26
C ALA A 96 7.83 12.52 7.38
N GLN A 97 8.79 12.84 6.51
CA GLN A 97 9.42 14.16 6.52
C GLN A 97 8.51 15.25 5.96
N LYS A 98 7.72 14.93 4.92
CA LYS A 98 6.86 15.89 4.23
C LYS A 98 5.53 16.13 4.96
N TYR A 99 4.95 15.10 5.58
CA TYR A 99 3.61 15.14 6.18
C TYR A 99 3.63 14.98 7.71
N LYS A 100 4.54 15.68 8.40
CA LYS A 100 4.83 15.53 9.84
C LYS A 100 3.65 15.81 10.78
N GLU A 101 2.70 16.63 10.35
CA GLU A 101 1.57 17.09 11.18
C GLU A 101 0.30 16.25 10.95
N HIS A 102 0.37 15.21 10.11
CA HIS A 102 -0.77 14.39 9.72
C HIS A 102 -0.67 12.97 10.27
N HIS A 103 -1.80 12.27 10.44
CA HIS A 103 -1.82 10.87 10.95
C HIS A 103 -0.97 9.90 10.10
N ILE A 104 -0.72 10.25 8.84
CA ILE A 104 0.16 9.50 7.93
C ILE A 104 1.59 9.43 8.47
N TYR A 105 2.04 10.42 9.23
CA TYR A 105 3.35 10.43 9.88
C TYR A 105 3.54 9.22 10.80
N ASP A 106 2.58 8.98 11.70
CA ASP A 106 2.66 7.91 12.68
C ASP A 106 2.61 6.53 12.00
N SER A 107 1.75 6.39 10.99
CA SER A 107 1.67 5.17 10.17
C SER A 107 2.98 4.89 9.45
N ALA A 108 3.57 5.90 8.81
CA ALA A 108 4.84 5.76 8.10
C ALA A 108 5.98 5.39 9.06
N LYS A 109 6.05 6.02 10.24
CA LYS A 109 7.07 5.70 11.24
C LYS A 109 6.98 4.28 11.76
N LYS A 110 5.78 3.83 12.15
CA LYS A 110 5.57 2.44 12.59
C LYS A 110 5.98 1.45 11.51
N ARG A 111 5.67 1.77 10.25
CA ARG A 111 6.05 0.90 9.13
C ARG A 111 7.56 0.85 8.92
N ILE A 112 8.27 1.98 9.02
CA ILE A 112 9.74 2.02 8.97
C ILE A 112 10.35 1.17 10.07
N GLU A 113 9.86 1.28 11.29
CA GLU A 113 10.35 0.51 12.44
C GLU A 113 10.22 -0.99 12.18
N HIS A 114 9.02 -1.46 11.83
CA HIS A 114 8.79 -2.88 11.51
C HIS A 114 9.68 -3.39 10.35
N LEU A 115 9.90 -2.58 9.32
CA LEU A 115 10.74 -2.97 8.19
C LEU A 115 12.22 -3.05 8.58
N ASN A 116 12.69 -2.15 9.44
CA ASN A 116 14.07 -2.19 9.93
C ASN A 116 14.30 -3.41 10.84
N ASP A 117 13.37 -3.71 11.74
CA ASP A 117 13.47 -4.89 12.62
C ASP A 117 13.55 -6.18 11.78
N TYR A 118 12.69 -6.30 10.77
CA TYR A 118 12.73 -7.44 9.83
C TYR A 118 14.07 -7.55 9.09
N LEU A 119 14.69 -6.42 8.70
CA LEU A 119 15.98 -6.41 8.02
C LEU A 119 17.11 -6.85 8.95
N VAL A 120 17.14 -6.36 10.19
CA VAL A 120 18.15 -6.72 11.20
C VAL A 120 18.12 -8.23 11.47
N GLU A 121 16.94 -8.80 11.74
CA GLU A 121 16.81 -10.25 11.98
C GLU A 121 17.34 -11.09 10.81
N LYS A 122 17.11 -10.63 9.57
CA LYS A 122 17.54 -11.35 8.37
C LYS A 122 19.05 -11.29 8.18
N GLU A 123 19.69 -10.20 8.59
CA GLU A 123 21.15 -10.07 8.57
C GLU A 123 21.80 -10.93 9.65
N GLU A 124 21.28 -10.94 10.88
CA GLU A 124 21.78 -11.77 11.99
C GLU A 124 21.69 -13.28 11.68
N LYS A 125 20.59 -13.73 11.07
CA LYS A 125 20.41 -15.12 10.63
C LYS A 125 21.37 -15.53 9.52
N LYS A 126 21.82 -14.59 8.66
CA LYS A 126 22.83 -14.87 7.63
C LYS A 126 24.22 -15.00 8.23
N SER A 127 24.59 -14.14 9.17
CA SER A 127 25.90 -14.21 9.85
C SER A 127 26.03 -15.43 10.78
N SER A 128 24.92 -15.97 11.29
CA SER A 128 24.94 -17.14 12.17
C SER A 128 25.02 -18.48 11.43
N ASN A 129 24.82 -18.49 10.10
CA ASN A 129 24.82 -19.71 9.26
C ASN A 129 26.11 -19.89 8.43
N THR A 130 27.15 -19.11 8.70
CA THR A 130 28.51 -19.21 8.11
C THR A 130 29.53 -19.51 9.18
#